data_AF-A0A9E2XD04-F1
#
_entry.id   AF-A0A9E2XD04-F1
#
_cell.length_a   1.000
_cell.length_b   1.000
_cell.length_c   1.000
_cell.angle_alpha   90.00
_cell.angle_beta   90.00
_cell.angle_gamma   90.00
#
_symmetry.space_group_name_H-M   'P 1'
#
loop_
_entity.id
_entity.type
_entity.pdbx_description
1 polymer ?
#
loop_
_entity_poly.entity_id
_entity_poly.type
_entity_poly.pdbx_seq_one_letter_code
_entity_poly.pdbx_strand_id
1 'polypeptide(L)'
;MRIAAFAGLLGLWFVAPAFAQALPAPFEDGGGIVCVDRQTAVDLLTVYDQDMALGENLLAYLASKGVCERATFSGKPVADRYDDHEGKQHEGHVFEVDVTDGVVLGGLAKAYMLLYVVHDNEA
;
A
#
# COMPACT_ATOMS: atom_id res chain seq x y z
N MET A 1 -8.55 -41.47 49.79
CA MET A 1 -7.62 -40.34 49.60
C MET A 1 -7.66 -39.95 48.13
N ARG A 2 -8.12 -38.74 47.80
CA ARG A 2 -8.20 -38.22 46.44
C ARG A 2 -6.96 -37.36 46.20
N ILE A 3 -6.11 -37.73 45.24
CA ILE A 3 -4.98 -36.91 44.80
C ILE A 3 -5.36 -36.26 43.49
N ALA A 4 -5.44 -34.93 43.51
CA ALA A 4 -5.56 -34.08 42.35
C ALA A 4 -4.19 -33.83 41.73
N ALA A 5 -4.11 -33.80 40.41
CA ALA A 5 -3.10 -33.05 39.67
C ALA A 5 -3.66 -32.71 38.27
N PHE A 6 -4.48 -31.67 38.22
CA PHE A 6 -4.65 -30.86 37.02
C PHE A 6 -3.54 -29.80 37.06
N ALA A 7 -2.66 -29.76 36.07
CA ALA A 7 -2.05 -28.54 35.54
C ALA A 7 -0.97 -28.88 34.50
N GLY A 8 -0.99 -28.16 33.38
CA GLY A 8 0.26 -27.77 32.72
C GLY A 8 0.59 -28.41 31.38
N LEU A 9 -0.32 -28.36 30.40
CA LEU A 9 0.09 -28.30 29.00
C LEU A 9 -0.63 -27.12 28.32
N LEU A 10 -0.33 -25.91 28.80
CA LEU A 10 -0.45 -24.70 27.99
C LEU A 10 0.73 -24.70 27.01
N GLY A 11 0.65 -25.56 26.00
CA GLY A 11 1.58 -25.60 24.89
C GLY A 11 1.35 -24.37 24.02
N LEU A 12 2.21 -23.37 24.21
CA LEU A 12 2.70 -22.43 23.21
C LEU A 12 1.71 -22.14 22.07
N TRP A 13 0.84 -21.16 22.29
CA TRP A 13 0.35 -20.35 21.19
C TRP A 13 1.59 -19.66 20.58
N PHE A 14 2.15 -20.26 19.53
CA PHE A 14 2.92 -19.52 18.57
C PHE A 14 1.96 -18.49 17.99
N VAL A 15 2.05 -17.26 18.51
CA VAL A 15 1.61 -16.08 17.79
C VAL A 15 2.54 -16.01 16.58
N ALA A 16 2.20 -16.75 15.52
CA ALA A 16 2.78 -16.47 14.22
C ALA A 16 2.44 -15.00 13.95
N PRO A 17 3.43 -14.11 13.80
CA PRO A 17 3.11 -12.76 13.42
C PRO A 17 2.39 -12.85 12.08
N ALA A 18 1.12 -12.45 12.04
CA ALA A 18 0.39 -12.27 10.81
C ALA A 18 0.94 -11.02 10.10
N PHE A 19 2.18 -11.10 9.62
CA PHE A 19 2.81 -10.13 8.74
C PHE A 19 3.23 -10.85 7.46
N ALA A 20 2.29 -11.61 6.88
CA ALA A 20 2.21 -11.67 5.44
C ALA A 20 1.10 -10.68 5.09
N GLN A 21 1.44 -9.41 4.90
CA GLN A 21 0.54 -8.48 4.23
C GLN A 21 0.19 -9.13 2.90
N ALA A 22 -1.00 -9.71 2.80
CA ALA A 22 -1.44 -10.32 1.57
C ALA A 22 -1.46 -9.22 0.52
N LEU A 23 -0.76 -9.43 -0.60
CA LEU A 23 -0.85 -8.51 -1.74
C LEU A 23 -2.34 -8.28 -2.05
N PRO A 24 -2.75 -7.04 -2.34
CA PRO A 24 -4.13 -6.77 -2.67
C PRO A 24 -4.57 -7.61 -3.87
N ALA A 25 -5.88 -7.78 -4.04
CA ALA A 25 -6.40 -8.34 -5.28
C ALA A 25 -5.93 -7.47 -6.47
N PRO A 26 -5.83 -8.03 -7.69
CA PRO A 26 -5.62 -7.25 -8.89
C PRO A 26 -6.60 -6.07 -8.97
N PHE A 27 -6.09 -4.95 -9.47
CA PHE A 27 -6.90 -3.75 -9.69
C PHE A 27 -7.60 -3.90 -11.03
N GLU A 28 -8.92 -3.82 -11.04
CA GLU A 28 -9.74 -3.87 -12.25
C GLU A 28 -10.29 -2.49 -12.54
N ASP A 29 -9.78 -1.86 -13.60
CA ASP A 29 -10.24 -0.58 -14.16
C ASP A 29 -10.54 0.51 -13.11
N GLY A 30 -9.63 0.60 -12.12
CA GLY A 30 -9.78 1.44 -10.94
C GLY A 30 -8.95 2.73 -11.04
N GLY A 31 -9.47 3.82 -10.49
CA GLY A 31 -8.72 5.07 -10.37
C GLY A 31 -7.65 4.98 -9.29
N GLY A 32 -6.38 5.17 -9.65
CA GLY A 32 -5.25 5.13 -8.73
C GLY A 32 -4.25 6.26 -8.98
N ILE A 33 -3.42 6.55 -7.99
CA ILE A 33 -2.24 7.40 -8.16
C ILE A 33 -1.06 6.50 -8.49
N VAL A 34 -0.39 6.77 -9.60
CA VAL A 34 0.73 5.99 -10.12
C VAL A 34 1.92 6.89 -10.38
N CYS A 35 3.11 6.42 -10.05
CA CYS A 35 4.38 7.13 -10.23
C CYS A 35 5.39 6.27 -10.98
N VAL A 36 6.33 6.92 -11.69
CA VAL A 36 7.38 6.28 -12.49
C VAL A 36 8.38 5.49 -11.64
N ASP A 37 8.58 5.89 -10.38
CA ASP A 37 9.52 5.29 -9.47
C ASP A 37 8.99 5.18 -8.03
N ARG A 38 9.60 4.27 -7.27
CA ARG A 38 9.22 3.96 -5.88
C ARG A 38 9.42 5.16 -4.95
N GLN A 39 10.55 5.85 -5.05
CA GLN A 39 10.90 6.88 -4.09
C GLN A 39 9.90 8.02 -4.16
N THR A 40 9.54 8.43 -5.37
CA THR A 40 8.52 9.46 -5.58
C THR A 40 7.16 9.04 -5.01
N ALA A 41 6.73 7.80 -5.21
CA ALA A 41 5.48 7.30 -4.64
C ALA A 41 5.50 7.28 -3.10
N VAL A 42 6.63 6.90 -2.49
CA VAL A 42 6.82 6.90 -1.03
C VAL A 42 6.87 8.31 -0.44
N ASP A 43 7.57 9.23 -1.10
CA ASP A 43 7.63 10.64 -0.67
C ASP A 43 6.24 11.27 -0.75
N LEU A 44 5.48 10.97 -1.81
CA LEU A 44 4.11 11.42 -1.96
C LEU A 44 3.20 10.84 -0.87
N LEU A 45 3.31 9.54 -0.56
CA LEU A 45 2.58 8.91 0.55
C LEU A 45 2.90 9.58 1.88
N THR A 46 4.18 9.84 2.16
CA THR A 46 4.62 10.50 3.39
C THR A 46 4.00 11.89 3.55
N VAL A 47 3.82 12.64 2.45
CA VAL A 47 3.17 13.95 2.49
C VAL A 47 1.65 13.81 2.68
N TYR A 48 1.00 12.84 2.02
CA TYR A 48 -0.42 12.56 2.23
C TYR A 48 -0.74 12.18 3.68
N ASP A 49 0.10 11.35 4.31
CA ASP A 49 -0.02 10.95 5.72
C ASP A 49 0.07 12.16 6.68
N GLN A 50 0.78 13.22 6.27
CA GLN A 50 0.93 14.43 7.08
C GLN A 50 -0.20 15.43 6.85
N ASP A 51 -0.53 15.70 5.58
CA ASP A 51 -1.55 16.66 5.18
C ASP A 51 -2.03 16.35 3.76
N MET A 52 -3.32 16.02 3.63
CA MET A 52 -3.92 15.70 2.34
C MET A 52 -3.83 16.83 1.31
N ALA A 53 -4.00 18.09 1.72
CA ALA A 53 -3.97 19.22 0.79
C ALA A 53 -2.54 19.47 0.27
N LEU A 54 -1.52 19.27 1.11
CA LEU A 54 -0.13 19.28 0.67
C LEU A 54 0.16 18.10 -0.28
N GLY A 55 -0.38 16.92 0.00
CA GLY A 55 -0.29 15.74 -0.87
C GLY A 55 -0.85 16.01 -2.27
N GLU A 56 -2.05 16.58 -2.37
CA GLU A 56 -2.66 16.95 -3.66
C GLU A 56 -1.83 17.99 -4.43
N ASN A 57 -1.28 19.00 -3.74
CA ASN A 57 -0.42 20.00 -4.37
C ASN A 57 0.87 19.37 -4.91
N LEU A 58 1.47 18.44 -4.17
CA LEU A 58 2.66 17.70 -4.60
C LEU A 58 2.33 16.79 -5.78
N LEU A 59 1.20 16.07 -5.75
CA LEU A 59 0.75 15.25 -6.87
C LEU A 59 0.55 16.10 -8.13
N ALA A 60 -0.11 17.27 -8.03
CA ALA A 60 -0.29 18.16 -9.17
C ALA A 60 1.04 18.65 -9.75
N TYR A 61 2.01 18.97 -8.88
CA TYR A 61 3.36 19.31 -9.31
C TYR A 61 4.04 18.15 -10.04
N LEU A 62 4.02 16.94 -9.48
CA LEU A 62 4.64 15.75 -10.09
C LEU A 62 3.96 15.35 -11.41
N ALA A 63 2.64 15.54 -11.51
CA ALA A 63 1.88 15.34 -12.74
C ALA A 63 2.25 16.33 -13.84
N SER A 64 2.50 17.60 -13.48
CA SER A 64 3.01 18.59 -14.44
C SER A 64 4.40 18.22 -15.01
N LYS A 65 5.12 17.33 -14.33
CA LYS A 65 6.43 16.80 -14.74
C LYS A 65 6.34 15.44 -15.43
N GLY A 66 5.15 14.82 -15.51
CA GLY A 66 4.97 13.47 -16.03
C GLY A 66 5.60 12.38 -15.15
N VAL A 67 5.78 12.65 -13.85
CA VAL A 67 6.41 11.72 -12.90
C VAL A 67 5.37 10.89 -12.15
N CYS A 68 4.23 11.49 -11.83
CA CYS A 68 3.08 10.79 -11.26
C CYS A 68 1.79 11.24 -11.95
N GLU A 69 0.74 10.44 -11.92
CA GLU A 69 -0.58 10.86 -12.43
C GLU A 69 -1.71 10.11 -11.72
N ARG A 70 -2.93 10.62 -11.89
CA ARG A 70 -4.15 9.85 -11.62
C ARG A 70 -4.53 9.11 -12.90
N ALA A 71 -4.55 7.80 -12.86
CA ALA A 71 -4.89 6.96 -13.99
C ALA A 71 -5.95 5.92 -13.62
N THR A 72 -6.81 5.60 -14.58
CA THR A 72 -7.65 4.42 -14.52
C THR A 72 -6.97 3.33 -15.33
N PHE A 73 -6.65 2.21 -14.68
CA PHE A 73 -5.92 1.12 -15.32
C PHE A 73 -6.23 -0.22 -14.63
N SER A 74 -5.91 -1.31 -15.32
CA SER A 74 -5.88 -2.65 -14.72
C SER A 74 -4.44 -3.08 -14.48
N GLY A 75 -4.19 -3.66 -13.32
CA GLY A 75 -2.83 -4.04 -12.95
C GLY A 75 -2.76 -5.10 -11.86
N LYS A 76 -1.61 -5.76 -11.79
CA LYS A 76 -1.34 -6.79 -10.78
C LYS A 76 -0.31 -6.28 -9.78
N PRO A 77 -0.61 -6.29 -8.46
CA PRO A 77 0.39 -5.97 -7.46
C PRO A 77 1.47 -7.05 -7.45
N VAL A 78 2.73 -6.62 -7.56
CA VAL A 78 3.90 -7.49 -7.63
C VAL A 78 4.56 -7.63 -6.26
N ALA A 79 4.65 -6.52 -5.53
CA ALA A 79 5.23 -6.47 -4.19
C ALA A 79 4.71 -5.24 -3.45
N ASP A 80 4.47 -5.36 -2.15
CA ASP A 80 4.49 -4.20 -1.26
C ASP A 80 5.94 -3.74 -1.14
N ARG A 81 6.20 -2.48 -1.46
CA ARG A 81 7.54 -1.92 -1.49
C ARG A 81 7.78 -0.97 -0.31
N TYR A 82 6.83 -0.87 0.61
CA TYR A 82 6.90 0.03 1.76
C TYR A 82 6.72 -0.74 3.07
N ASP A 83 7.81 -1.33 3.55
CA ASP A 83 7.96 -1.69 4.96
C ASP A 83 8.63 -0.49 5.65
N ASP A 84 7.91 0.19 6.56
CA ASP A 84 8.55 1.22 7.38
C ASP A 84 9.61 0.56 8.28
N HIS A 85 10.68 1.31 8.57
CA HIS A 85 11.72 0.83 9.49
C HIS A 85 11.31 0.99 10.97
N GLU A 86 10.14 1.58 11.26
CA GLU A 86 9.72 1.96 12.61
C GLU A 86 8.59 1.10 13.20
N GLY A 87 8.03 0.15 12.45
CA GLY A 87 6.95 -0.72 12.89
C GLY A 87 5.61 -0.01 13.09
N LYS A 88 5.40 1.17 12.50
CA LYS A 88 4.13 1.90 12.58
C LYS A 88 3.25 1.48 11.41
N GLN A 89 1.98 1.16 11.70
CA GLN A 89 0.99 0.92 10.65
C GLN A 89 0.70 2.24 9.95
N HIS A 90 1.05 2.33 8.67
CA HIS A 90 0.64 3.43 7.80
C HIS A 90 -0.75 3.17 7.22
N GLU A 91 -1.50 4.23 6.96
CA GLU A 91 -2.82 4.15 6.31
C GLU A 91 -2.68 3.91 4.79
N GLY A 92 -1.48 4.01 4.20
CA GLY A 92 -1.26 3.75 2.79
C GLY A 92 -0.09 2.81 2.50
N HIS A 93 -0.13 2.23 1.30
CA HIS A 93 0.84 1.28 0.78
C HIS A 93 1.32 1.69 -0.60
N VAL A 94 2.58 1.39 -0.92
CA VAL A 94 3.13 1.58 -2.27
C VAL A 94 3.41 0.22 -2.89
N PHE A 95 2.63 -0.13 -3.91
CA PHE A 95 2.79 -1.37 -4.64
C PHE A 95 3.53 -1.13 -5.95
N GLU A 96 4.51 -1.97 -6.26
CA GLU A 96 4.92 -2.15 -7.66
C GLU A 96 3.77 -2.84 -8.39
N VAL A 97 3.32 -2.26 -9.50
CA VAL A 97 2.24 -2.81 -10.33
C VAL A 97 2.73 -3.08 -11.74
N ASP A 98 2.40 -4.26 -12.25
CA ASP A 98 2.49 -4.55 -13.68
C ASP A 98 1.17 -4.13 -14.33
N VAL A 99 1.23 -3.16 -15.26
CA VAL A 99 0.07 -2.64 -15.99
C VAL A 99 -0.34 -3.67 -17.04
N THR A 100 -1.57 -4.16 -16.94
CA THR A 100 -2.10 -5.19 -17.84
C THR A 100 -3.06 -4.63 -18.89
N ASP A 101 -3.71 -3.51 -18.60
CA ASP A 101 -4.58 -2.77 -19.53
C ASP A 101 -4.64 -1.28 -19.15
N GLY A 102 -4.90 -0.41 -20.14
CA GLY A 102 -4.87 1.05 -20.01
C GLY A 102 -3.53 1.69 -20.38
N VAL A 103 -3.46 3.02 -20.30
CA VAL A 103 -2.24 3.81 -20.56
C VAL A 103 -1.87 4.56 -19.29
N VAL A 104 -0.70 4.24 -18.74
CA VAL A 104 -0.15 4.85 -17.54
C VAL A 104 1.20 5.49 -17.87
N LEU A 105 1.40 6.75 -17.48
CA LEU A 105 2.67 7.48 -17.53
C LEU A 105 3.35 7.41 -18.91
N GLY A 106 2.56 7.63 -19.97
CA GLY A 106 3.06 7.55 -21.35
C GLY A 106 3.23 6.12 -21.89
N GLY A 107 2.61 5.12 -21.27
CA GLY A 107 2.59 3.73 -21.74
C GLY A 107 3.57 2.79 -21.02
N LEU A 108 3.92 3.10 -19.77
CA LEU A 108 4.77 2.22 -18.97
C LEU A 108 4.03 0.93 -18.61
N ALA A 109 4.70 -0.20 -18.81
CA ALA A 109 4.21 -1.52 -18.39
C ALA A 109 4.41 -1.77 -16.87
N LYS A 110 5.22 -0.95 -16.22
CA LYS A 110 5.50 -1.00 -14.78
C LYS A 110 5.37 0.39 -14.17
N ALA A 111 4.67 0.47 -13.05
CA ALA A 111 4.51 1.70 -12.28
C ALA A 111 4.50 1.40 -10.77
N TYR A 112 4.57 2.44 -9.96
CA TYR A 112 4.42 2.35 -8.52
C TYR A 112 3.11 3.01 -8.13
N MET A 113 2.16 2.20 -7.69
CA MET A 113 0.84 2.65 -7.32
C MET A 113 0.77 2.93 -5.83
N LEU A 114 0.28 4.12 -5.50
CA LEU A 114 -0.07 4.49 -4.13
C LEU A 114 -1.51 4.04 -3.87
N LEU A 115 -1.68 3.10 -2.96
CA LEU A 115 -2.97 2.69 -2.42
C LEU A 115 -3.13 3.30 -1.04
N TYR A 116 -3.96 4.33 -0.93
CA TYR A 116 -4.34 4.87 0.37
C TYR A 116 -5.54 4.07 0.87
N VAL A 117 -5.40 3.36 2.00
CA VAL A 117 -6.55 2.84 2.74
C VAL A 117 -7.16 4.04 3.44
N VAL A 118 -8.03 4.76 2.73
CA VAL A 118 -8.95 5.67 3.40
C VAL A 118 -9.80 4.74 4.24
N HIS A 119 -9.55 4.65 5.55
CA HIS A 119 -10.61 4.21 6.43
C HIS A 119 -11.75 5.18 6.16
N ASP A 120 -12.82 4.69 5.56
CA ASP A 120 -14.13 5.31 5.64
C ASP A 120 -14.37 5.55 7.13
N ASN A 121 -13.94 6.70 7.63
CA ASN A 121 -14.49 7.27 8.84
C ASN A 121 -15.91 7.64 8.44
N GLU A 122 -16.78 6.63 8.47
CA GLU A 122 -18.21 6.83 8.60
C GLU A 122 -18.42 7.84 9.73
N ALA A 123 -18.91 9.02 9.37
CA ALA A 123 -19.51 9.98 10.27
C ALA A 123 -20.74 10.60 9.59
#